data_AF-A0A3S3ZVV5-F1
#
_entry.id   AF-A0A3S3ZVV5-F1
#
_cell.length_a   1.000
_cell.length_b   1.000
_cell.length_c   1.000
_cell.angle_alpha   90.00
_cell.angle_beta   90.00
_cell.angle_gamma   90.00
#
_symmetry.space_group_name_H-M   'P 1'
#
loop_
_entity.id
_entity.type
_entity.pdbx_description
1 polymer ?
#
loop_
_entity_poly.entity_id
_entity_poly.type
_entity_poly.pdbx_seq_one_letter_code
_entity_poly.pdbx_strand_id
1 'polypeptide(L)'
;MSMVLEMPTTYRDVPNDELDGIDGGIGAIAVIGIIGGALGIGGSLYAGGMAAGERAYHAGLRNKTYQKIKWQVRGAVAGMSPAGSPFIMAGFENKFYSMI
;
A
#
# COMPACT_ATOMS: atom_id res chain seq x y z
N MET A 1 -6.71 5.24 -24.95
CA MET A 1 -7.76 5.47 -23.94
C MET A 1 -7.19 5.04 -22.60
N SER A 2 -6.56 5.95 -21.86
CA SER A 2 -5.89 5.64 -20.59
C SER A 2 -6.91 5.71 -19.45
N MET A 3 -7.15 4.59 -18.78
CA MET A 3 -8.05 4.53 -17.62
C MET A 3 -7.32 5.14 -16.42
N VAL A 4 -7.60 6.41 -16.12
CA VAL A 4 -7.12 7.06 -14.91
C VAL A 4 -8.02 6.62 -13.76
N LEU A 5 -7.45 5.90 -12.79
CA LEU A 5 -8.11 5.57 -11.54
C LEU A 5 -8.17 6.85 -10.70
N GLU A 6 -9.26 7.61 -10.84
CA GLU A 6 -9.48 8.81 -10.03
C GLU A 6 -10.04 8.46 -8.65
N MET A 7 -9.46 9.08 -7.63
CA MET A 7 -9.83 8.91 -6.23
C MET A 7 -11.19 9.59 -5.96
N PRO A 8 -12.12 8.96 -5.21
CA PRO A 8 -13.41 9.57 -4.87
C PRO A 8 -13.23 10.93 -4.18
N THR A 9 -14.01 11.93 -4.60
CA THR A 9 -13.88 13.35 -4.20
C THR A 9 -13.98 13.59 -2.69
N THR A 10 -14.60 12.69 -1.94
CA THR A 10 -14.73 12.76 -0.48
C THR A 10 -13.40 12.61 0.28
N TYR A 11 -12.34 12.16 -0.38
CA TYR A 11 -11.00 12.04 0.21
C TYR A 11 -9.99 13.06 -0.36
N ARG A 12 -10.46 14.02 -1.16
CA ARG A 12 -9.62 14.96 -1.93
C ARG A 12 -8.91 16.01 -1.06
N ASP A 13 -9.42 16.26 0.14
CA ASP A 13 -9.03 17.42 0.95
C ASP A 13 -8.29 17.06 2.25
N VAL A 14 -7.49 15.99 2.26
CA VAL A 14 -6.52 15.77 3.36
C VAL A 14 -5.18 16.36 2.91
N PRO A 15 -4.76 17.54 3.41
CA PRO A 15 -3.47 18.11 3.06
C PRO A 15 -2.35 17.13 3.40
N ASN A 16 -1.31 17.10 2.56
CA ASN A 16 -0.15 16.21 2.76
C ASN A 16 0.53 16.43 4.13
N ASP A 17 0.35 17.62 4.67
CA ASP A 17 0.85 18.15 5.93
C ASP A 17 0.08 17.58 7.15
N GLU A 18 -1.15 17.07 6.96
CA GLU A 18 -1.91 16.32 7.98
C GLU A 18 -1.59 14.81 7.97
N LEU A 19 -0.89 14.29 6.96
CA LEU A 19 -0.47 12.88 6.90
C LEU A 19 0.74 12.60 7.82
N ASP A 20 1.54 13.63 8.14
CA ASP A 20 2.67 13.54 9.08
C ASP A 20 2.26 13.81 10.54
N GLY A 21 1.04 14.32 10.77
CA GLY A 21 0.66 14.94 12.05
C GLY A 21 -0.34 14.19 12.93
N ILE A 22 -0.96 13.09 12.49
CA ILE A 22 -2.12 12.53 13.21
C ILE A 22 -2.00 11.00 13.41
N ASP A 23 -1.72 10.61 14.66
CA ASP A 23 -1.95 9.27 15.24
C ASP A 23 -1.26 8.07 14.58
N GLY A 24 0.07 8.01 14.69
CA GLY A 24 0.82 6.76 14.89
C GLY A 24 0.75 5.68 13.80
N GLY A 25 0.40 6.01 12.55
CA GLY A 25 0.35 5.09 11.43
C GLY A 25 1.28 5.49 10.29
N ILE A 26 1.95 4.53 9.65
CA ILE A 26 2.80 4.79 8.49
C ILE A 26 1.98 5.24 7.26
N GLY A 27 2.49 6.25 6.54
CA GLY A 27 1.86 6.81 5.35
C GLY A 27 2.12 6.03 4.04
N ALA A 28 1.55 6.52 2.94
CA ALA A 28 1.60 5.88 1.62
C ALA A 28 3.03 5.57 1.14
N ILE A 29 3.94 6.54 1.25
CA ILE A 29 5.34 6.41 0.80
C ILE A 29 6.06 5.30 1.58
N ALA A 30 5.85 5.22 2.89
CA ALA A 30 6.44 4.18 3.73
C ALA A 30 5.92 2.79 3.34
N VAL A 31 4.61 2.64 3.11
CA VAL A 31 4.02 1.38 2.63
C VAL A 31 4.59 0.98 1.26
N ILE A 32 4.73 1.92 0.33
CA ILE A 32 5.33 1.68 -0.99
C ILE A 32 6.79 1.23 -0.85
N GLY A 33 7.56 1.89 0.02
CA GLY A 33 8.95 1.50 0.32
C GLY A 33 9.05 0.08 0.89
N ILE A 34 8.13 -0.30 1.80
CA ILE A 34 8.05 -1.65 2.36
C ILE A 34 7.77 -2.69 1.26
N ILE A 35 6.83 -2.39 0.36
CA ILE A 35 6.51 -3.28 -0.77
C ILE A 35 7.72 -3.42 -1.71
N GLY A 36 8.35 -2.31 -2.08
CA GLY A 36 9.55 -2.34 -2.93
C GLY A 36 10.70 -3.12 -2.31
N GLY A 37 10.96 -2.91 -1.01
CA GLY A 37 11.97 -3.65 -0.27
C GLY A 37 11.66 -5.14 -0.14
N ALA A 38 10.39 -5.52 0.03
CA ALA A 38 9.99 -6.93 0.09
C ALA A 38 10.16 -7.66 -1.25
N LEU A 39 9.90 -6.97 -2.37
CA LEU A 39 10.10 -7.53 -3.70
C LEU A 39 11.59 -7.66 -4.06
N GLY A 40 12.43 -6.74 -3.59
CA GLY A 40 13.88 -6.76 -3.83
C GLY A 40 14.62 -7.94 -3.20
N ILE A 41 14.05 -8.58 -2.17
CA ILE A 41 14.68 -9.72 -1.47
C ILE A 41 14.58 -11.04 -2.28
N GLY A 42 13.78 -11.06 -3.35
CA GLY A 42 13.61 -12.23 -4.22
C GLY A 42 12.55 -13.20 -3.68
N GLY A 43 11.57 -13.54 -4.52
CA GLY A 43 10.42 -14.39 -4.19
C GLY A 43 9.31 -14.24 -5.22
N SER A 44 8.25 -15.06 -5.12
CA SER A 44 7.07 -14.86 -5.97
C SER A 44 6.37 -13.55 -5.60
N LEU A 45 5.78 -12.88 -6.59
CA LEU A 45 5.11 -11.58 -6.41
C LEU A 45 4.09 -11.60 -5.26
N TYR A 46 3.36 -12.69 -5.12
CA TYR A 46 2.39 -12.90 -4.05
C TYR A 46 3.05 -13.05 -2.67
N ALA A 47 4.13 -13.84 -2.57
CA ALA A 47 4.87 -14.01 -1.32
C ALA A 47 5.56 -12.69 -0.89
N GLY A 48 6.11 -11.94 -1.85
CA GLY A 48 6.63 -10.60 -1.60
C GLY A 48 5.54 -9.63 -1.11
N GLY A 49 4.36 -9.69 -1.72
CA GLY A 49 3.16 -9.01 -1.23
C GLY A 49 2.84 -9.37 0.22
N MET A 50 2.78 -10.67 0.55
CA MET A 50 2.50 -11.12 1.91
C MET A 50 3.52 -10.60 2.92
N ALA A 51 4.82 -10.72 2.62
CA ALA A 51 5.88 -10.20 3.48
C ALA A 51 5.77 -8.68 3.69
N ALA A 52 5.38 -7.94 2.64
CA ALA A 52 5.13 -6.50 2.75
C ALA A 52 3.91 -6.18 3.62
N GLY A 53 2.82 -6.96 3.51
CA GLY A 53 1.63 -6.81 4.35
C GLY A 53 1.92 -7.04 5.83
N GLU A 54 2.73 -8.05 6.15
CA GLU A 54 3.24 -8.34 7.49
C GLU A 54 4.07 -7.18 8.05
N ARG A 55 5.05 -6.71 7.27
CA ARG A 55 5.91 -5.59 7.66
C ARG A 55 5.14 -4.29 7.83
N ALA A 56 4.18 -4.00 6.96
CA ALA A 56 3.37 -2.80 7.07
C ALA A 56 2.51 -2.80 8.35
N TYR A 57 1.93 -3.95 8.70
CA TYR A 57 1.20 -4.10 9.97
C TYR A 57 2.11 -3.84 11.19
N HIS A 58 3.28 -4.48 11.24
CA HIS A 58 4.24 -4.28 12.33
C HIS A 58 4.83 -2.88 12.36
N ALA A 59 4.91 -2.20 11.23
CA ALA A 59 5.28 -0.79 11.14
C ALA A 59 4.15 0.17 11.59
N GLY A 60 2.99 -0.35 12.02
CA GLY A 60 1.90 0.46 12.58
C GLY A 60 0.82 0.83 11.57
N LEU A 61 0.81 0.27 10.36
CA LEU A 61 -0.29 0.49 9.42
C LEU A 61 -1.60 -0.04 10.01
N ARG A 62 -2.58 0.84 10.16
CA ARG A 62 -3.94 0.48 10.61
C ARG A 62 -4.90 0.47 9.43
N ASN A 63 -5.96 -0.34 9.52
CA ASN A 63 -6.93 -0.50 8.43
C ASN A 63 -7.53 0.85 7.98
N LYS A 64 -7.93 1.71 8.94
CA LYS A 64 -8.48 3.04 8.65
C LYS A 64 -7.51 3.89 7.82
N THR A 65 -6.23 3.89 8.18
CA THR A 65 -5.19 4.61 7.44
C THR A 65 -4.97 3.98 6.07
N TYR A 66 -4.88 2.64 6.00
CA TYR A 66 -4.70 1.93 4.75
C TYR A 66 -5.81 2.21 3.73
N GLN A 67 -7.08 2.23 4.13
CA GLN A 67 -8.19 2.55 3.21
C GLN A 67 -8.05 3.94 2.59
N LYS A 68 -7.52 4.93 3.33
CA LYS A 68 -7.28 6.28 2.80
C LYS A 68 -6.18 6.31 1.74
N ILE A 69 -5.10 5.53 1.93
CA ILE A 69 -3.93 5.52 1.05
C ILE A 69 -3.95 4.39 0.00
N LYS A 70 -4.94 3.50 0.04
CA LYS A 70 -4.99 2.24 -0.74
C LYS A 70 -4.75 2.46 -2.22
N TRP A 71 -5.44 3.42 -2.81
CA TRP A 71 -5.34 3.69 -4.25
C TRP A 71 -4.01 4.31 -4.65
N GLN A 72 -3.41 5.13 -3.78
CA GLN A 72 -2.05 5.66 -3.99
C GLN A 72 -1.02 4.53 -3.99
N VAL A 73 -1.10 3.62 -3.00
CA VAL A 73 -0.22 2.45 -2.92
C VAL A 73 -0.41 1.55 -4.15
N ARG A 74 -1.65 1.26 -4.55
CA ARG A 74 -1.93 0.47 -5.76
C ARG A 74 -1.39 1.11 -7.03
N GLY A 75 -1.55 2.44 -7.18
CA GLY A 75 -1.02 3.18 -8.33
C GLY A 75 0.51 3.12 -8.40
N ALA A 76 1.19 3.30 -7.26
CA ALA A 76 2.64 3.19 -7.19
C ALA A 76 3.14 1.77 -7.51
N VAL A 77 2.51 0.73 -6.95
CA VAL A 77 2.87 -0.67 -7.23
C VAL A 77 2.61 -1.04 -8.69
N ALA A 78 1.54 -0.52 -9.30
CA ALA A 78 1.31 -0.66 -10.74
C ALA A 78 2.39 0.01 -11.58
N GLY A 79 2.92 1.17 -11.14
CA GLY A 79 4.07 1.81 -11.76
C GLY A 79 5.36 0.98 -11.67
N MET A 80 5.58 0.28 -10.55
CA MET A 80 6.75 -0.58 -10.33
C MET A 80 6.67 -1.90 -11.09
N SER A 81 5.50 -2.53 -11.11
CA SER A 81 5.27 -3.81 -11.78
C SER A 81 3.84 -3.86 -12.31
N PRO A 82 3.59 -3.40 -13.56
CA PRO A 82 2.24 -3.33 -14.10
C PRO A 82 1.53 -4.68 -14.11
N ALA A 83 2.18 -5.72 -14.66
CA ALA A 83 1.65 -7.07 -14.72
C ALA A 83 1.66 -7.79 -13.36
N GLY A 84 2.58 -7.42 -12.47
CA GLY A 84 2.73 -8.06 -11.17
C GLY A 84 1.85 -7.44 -10.07
N SER A 85 1.39 -6.21 -10.27
CA SER A 85 0.65 -5.43 -9.28
C SER A 85 -0.58 -6.14 -8.71
N PRO A 86 -1.40 -6.91 -9.48
CA PRO A 86 -2.53 -7.61 -8.90
C PRO A 86 -2.09 -8.68 -7.89
N PHE A 87 -1.01 -9.40 -8.20
CA PHE A 87 -0.49 -10.47 -7.35
C PHE A 87 0.19 -9.92 -6.08
N ILE A 88 0.97 -8.84 -6.24
CA ILE A 88 1.63 -8.15 -5.11
C ILE A 88 0.57 -7.62 -4.15
N MET A 89 -0.42 -6.88 -4.67
CA MET A 89 -1.47 -6.28 -3.85
C MET A 89 -2.40 -7.32 -3.23
N ALA A 90 -2.70 -8.41 -3.95
CA ALA A 90 -3.47 -9.52 -3.38
C ALA A 90 -2.73 -10.19 -2.22
N GLY A 91 -1.43 -10.46 -2.36
CA GLY A 91 -0.62 -11.01 -1.27
C GLY A 91 -0.53 -10.07 -0.07
N PHE A 92 -0.30 -8.78 -0.34
CA PHE A 92 -0.25 -7.73 0.67
C PHE A 92 -1.54 -7.66 1.46
N GLU A 93 -2.67 -7.50 0.77
CA GLU A 93 -3.97 -7.32 1.40
C GLU A 93 -4.40 -8.57 2.17
N ASN A 94 -4.20 -9.77 1.60
CA ASN A 94 -4.54 -11.02 2.28
C ASN A 94 -3.78 -11.18 3.59
N LYS A 95 -2.47 -10.92 3.59
CA LYS A 95 -1.69 -11.03 4.82
C LYS A 95 -2.00 -9.90 5.79
N PHE A 96 -2.08 -8.67 5.33
CA PHE A 96 -2.39 -7.50 6.16
C PHE A 96 -3.73 -7.66 6.89
N TYR A 97 -4.79 -8.07 6.19
CA TYR A 97 -6.12 -8.26 6.79
C TYR A 97 -6.21 -9.49 7.71
N SER A 98 -5.31 -10.47 7.58
CA SER A 98 -5.27 -11.62 8.49
C SER A 98 -4.77 -11.30 9.90
N MET A 99 -4.18 -10.11 10.11
CA MET A 99 -3.60 -9.69 11.40
C MET A 99 -4.41 -8.55 12.07
N ILE A 100 -5.46 -8.06 11.40
CA ILE A 100 -6.39 -7.05 11.92
C ILE A 100 -7.50 -7.75 12.67
#